data_AF-A0A015YG95-F1
#
_entry.id   AF-A0A015YG95-F1
#
_cell.length_a   1.000
_cell.length_b   1.000
_cell.length_c   1.000
_cell.angle_alpha   90.00
_cell.angle_beta   90.00
_cell.angle_gamma   90.00
#
_symmetry.space_group_name_H-M   'P 1'
#
loop_
_entity.id
_entity.type
_entity.pdbx_description
1 polymer ?
#
loop_
_entity_poly.entity_id
_entity_poly.type
_entity_poly.pdbx_seq_one_letter_code
_entity_poly.pdbx_strand_id
1 'polypeptide(L)'
;MMNTVGNIFSGQVVGETAKTLSERFGKVLQKRQSISINRQDVSTSINTQMDALIPPSKISGLTQGMFVGSVSDNFNERIEQKIFHCEIVVDAEKVKREERAYKKIPVITDFTDEDGNDRMKETVQANYRRIKEEVKQIVQEELERIAGDDNLKYLLQQK
;
A
#
# COMPACT_ATOMS: atom_id res chain seq x y z
N MET A 1 17.48 9.84 -1.04
CA MET A 1 17.43 9.04 -2.28
C MET A 1 15.97 8.76 -2.59
N MET A 2 15.43 9.36 -3.66
CA MET A 2 14.09 9.06 -4.13
C MET A 2 14.28 8.07 -5.29
N ASN A 3 13.96 6.80 -5.05
CA ASN A 3 14.12 5.75 -6.05
C ASN A 3 13.42 6.14 -7.35
N THR A 4 14.04 5.78 -8.48
CA THR A 4 13.54 5.98 -9.84
C THR A 4 12.29 5.11 -10.05
N VAL A 5 11.17 5.48 -9.43
CA VAL A 5 9.90 4.82 -9.67
C VAL A 5 9.45 5.23 -11.07
N GLY A 6 9.49 4.28 -12.01
CA GLY A 6 9.09 4.54 -13.39
C GLY A 6 7.59 4.88 -13.49
N ASN A 7 6.77 4.34 -12.59
CA ASN A 7 5.33 4.57 -12.60
C ASN A 7 4.88 5.23 -11.30
N ILE A 8 4.06 6.27 -11.41
CA ILE A 8 3.49 7.00 -10.29
C ILE A 8 1.99 7.07 -10.49
N PHE A 9 1.23 6.69 -9.47
CA PHE A 9 -0.22 6.82 -9.43
C PHE A 9 -0.60 7.54 -8.14
N SER A 10 -1.49 8.51 -8.24
CA SER A 10 -2.00 9.27 -7.10
C SER A 10 -3.47 9.57 -7.30
N GLY A 11 -4.28 9.21 -6.29
CA GLY A 11 -5.63 9.72 -6.17
C GLY A 11 -5.64 11.11 -5.55
N GLN A 12 -6.74 11.44 -4.87
CA GLN A 12 -6.80 12.66 -4.08
C GLN A 12 -5.73 12.68 -3.00
N VAL A 13 -4.87 13.70 -3.03
CA VAL A 13 -3.90 13.94 -1.98
C VAL A 13 -3.76 15.43 -1.72
N VAL A 14 -3.65 15.81 -0.46
CA VAL A 14 -3.63 17.20 -0.01
C VAL A 14 -2.25 17.57 0.55
N GLY A 15 -1.97 18.88 0.59
CA GLY A 15 -0.78 19.41 1.24
C GLY A 15 0.51 19.22 0.44
N GLU A 16 1.61 18.90 1.14
CA GLU A 16 2.95 18.86 0.57
C GLU A 16 3.12 17.78 -0.52
N THR A 17 2.46 16.63 -0.34
CA THR A 17 2.52 15.53 -1.32
C THR A 17 1.94 15.93 -2.67
N ALA A 18 0.88 16.73 -2.71
CA ALA A 18 0.31 17.26 -3.95
C ALA A 18 1.29 18.18 -4.68
N LYS A 19 2.07 18.98 -3.93
CA LYS A 19 3.11 19.85 -4.48
C LYS A 19 4.25 19.03 -5.07
N THR A 20 4.75 18.03 -4.34
CA THR A 20 5.80 17.11 -4.83
C THR A 20 5.37 16.36 -6.10
N LEU A 21 4.12 15.92 -6.17
CA LEU A 21 3.59 15.25 -7.37
C LEU A 21 3.44 16.21 -8.54
N SER A 22 2.92 17.42 -8.31
CA SER A 22 2.82 18.46 -9.34
C SER A 22 4.19 18.81 -9.93
N GLU A 23 5.21 18.95 -9.09
CA GLU A 23 6.59 19.19 -9.52
C GLU A 23 7.15 18.01 -10.33
N ARG A 24 6.79 16.77 -9.98
CA ARG A 24 7.17 15.57 -10.73
C ARG A 24 6.52 15.47 -12.11
N PHE A 25 5.28 15.93 -12.26
CA PHE A 25 4.62 15.98 -13.56
C PHE A 25 5.19 17.08 -14.47
N GLY A 26 5.92 18.03 -13.89
CA GLY A 26 6.61 19.08 -14.63
C GLY A 26 5.72 20.24 -15.05
N LYS A 27 6.29 21.12 -15.86
CA LYS A 27 5.65 22.34 -16.36
C LYS A 27 5.55 22.29 -17.87
N VAL A 28 4.51 22.90 -18.42
CA VAL A 28 4.28 23.02 -19.86
C VAL A 28 4.10 24.49 -20.23
N LEU A 29 4.52 24.86 -21.43
CA LEU A 29 4.25 26.18 -22.00
C LEU A 29 2.75 26.33 -22.24
N GLN A 30 2.11 27.13 -21.41
CA GLN A 30 0.71 27.50 -21.55
C GLN A 30 0.59 28.84 -22.26
N LYS A 31 -0.34 28.93 -23.20
CA LYS A 31 -0.70 30.19 -23.89
C LYS A 31 -1.82 30.86 -23.11
N ARG A 32 -1.53 32.00 -22.48
CA ARG A 32 -2.51 32.85 -21.82
C ARG A 32 -2.98 33.93 -22.79
N GLN A 33 -4.24 33.88 -23.16
CA GLN A 33 -4.88 34.93 -23.96
C GLN A 33 -5.60 35.89 -23.02
N SER A 34 -5.22 37.16 -23.05
CA SER A 34 -5.89 38.23 -22.34
C SER A 34 -6.68 39.05 -23.35
N ILE A 35 -8.00 38.98 -23.27
CA ILE A 35 -8.89 39.76 -24.13
C ILE A 35 -9.30 41.00 -23.35
N SER A 36 -8.85 42.16 -23.80
CA SER A 36 -9.24 43.46 -23.27
C SER A 36 -10.33 44.04 -24.16
N ILE A 37 -11.55 44.13 -23.64
CA ILE A 37 -12.72 44.63 -24.37
C ILE A 37 -12.94 46.09 -23.96
N ASN A 38 -12.74 47.03 -24.89
CA ASN A 38 -13.11 48.44 -24.74
C ASN A 38 -14.33 48.74 -25.62
N ARG A 39 -15.06 49.84 -25.36
CA ARG A 39 -16.29 50.20 -26.10
C ARG A 39 -16.08 50.40 -27.61
N GLN A 40 -14.84 50.63 -28.04
CA GLN A 40 -14.48 50.89 -29.44
C GLN A 40 -13.68 49.76 -30.08
N ASP A 41 -12.95 48.94 -29.30
CA ASP A 41 -12.06 47.90 -29.83
C ASP A 41 -11.89 46.74 -28.85
N VAL A 42 -11.67 45.53 -29.40
CA VAL A 42 -11.25 44.33 -28.65
C VAL A 42 -9.78 44.06 -28.94
N SER A 43 -8.94 44.17 -27.92
CA SER A 43 -7.52 43.82 -28.01
C SER A 43 -7.29 42.42 -27.44
N THR A 44 -6.61 41.56 -28.20
CA THR A 44 -6.21 40.22 -27.72
C THR A 44 -4.70 40.19 -27.55
N SER A 45 -4.23 40.07 -26.31
CA SER A 45 -2.83 39.87 -25.99
C SER A 45 -2.59 38.38 -25.75
N ILE A 46 -1.58 37.81 -26.42
CA ILE A 46 -1.20 36.40 -26.27
C ILE A 46 0.16 36.36 -25.60
N ASN A 47 0.24 35.75 -24.41
CA ASN A 47 1.46 35.59 -23.64
C ASN A 47 1.71 34.09 -23.40
N THR A 48 2.96 33.64 -23.53
CA THR A 48 3.36 32.27 -23.21
C THR A 48 4.08 32.23 -21.87
N GLN A 49 3.60 31.42 -20.94
CA GLN A 49 4.22 31.23 -19.62
C GLN A 49 4.38 29.74 -19.33
N MET A 50 5.44 29.36 -18.61
CA MET A 50 5.57 28.00 -18.10
C MET A 50 4.70 27.83 -16.87
N ASP A 51 3.68 26.98 -16.96
CA ASP A 51 2.78 26.67 -15.84
C ASP A 51 2.80 25.17 -15.52
N ALA A 52 2.39 24.80 -14.31
CA ALA A 52 2.30 23.40 -13.90
C ALA A 52 1.35 22.64 -14.82
N LEU A 53 1.78 21.47 -15.33
CA LEU A 53 0.93 20.64 -16.18
C LEU A 53 -0.34 20.20 -15.42
N ILE A 54 -0.15 19.78 -14.16
CA ILE A 54 -1.23 19.46 -13.22
C ILE A 54 -0.98 20.25 -11.93
N PRO A 55 -1.75 21.31 -11.65
CA PRO A 55 -1.60 22.09 -10.43
C PRO A 55 -1.90 21.28 -9.16
N PRO A 56 -1.24 21.56 -8.01
CA PRO A 56 -1.52 20.86 -6.74
C PRO A 56 -2.99 20.97 -6.31
N SER A 57 -3.66 22.08 -6.64
CA SER A 57 -5.09 22.29 -6.39
C SER A 57 -5.97 21.29 -7.14
N LYS A 58 -5.60 20.94 -8.38
CA LYS A 58 -6.31 19.93 -9.18
C LYS A 58 -6.12 18.53 -8.59
N ILE A 59 -4.93 18.22 -8.07
CA ILE A 59 -4.63 16.95 -7.39
C ILE A 59 -5.39 16.85 -6.05
N SER A 60 -5.44 17.94 -5.30
CA SER A 60 -6.13 18.02 -4.01
C SER A 60 -7.65 17.93 -4.12
N GLY A 61 -8.20 18.35 -5.27
CA GLY A 61 -9.63 18.32 -5.57
C GLY A 61 -10.08 17.12 -6.41
N LEU A 62 -9.25 16.07 -6.57
CA LEU A 62 -9.67 14.87 -7.29
C LEU A 62 -10.86 14.23 -6.58
N THR A 63 -11.90 13.91 -7.35
CA THR A 63 -13.07 13.19 -6.83
C THR A 63 -12.74 11.71 -6.65
N GLN A 64 -13.54 11.01 -5.85
CA GLN A 64 -13.36 9.57 -5.67
C GLN A 64 -13.47 8.85 -7.01
N GLY A 65 -12.51 7.97 -7.30
CA GLY A 65 -12.42 7.30 -8.60
C GLY A 65 -11.55 8.05 -9.61
N MET A 66 -11.20 9.32 -9.39
CA MET A 66 -10.24 10.01 -10.25
C MET A 66 -8.80 9.82 -9.77
N PHE A 67 -7.89 9.71 -10.74
CA PHE A 67 -6.48 9.49 -10.48
C PHE A 67 -5.61 10.22 -11.51
N VAL A 68 -4.44 10.63 -11.04
CA VAL A 68 -3.38 11.21 -11.85
C VAL A 68 -2.14 10.37 -11.73
N GLY A 69 -1.36 10.30 -12.80
CA GLY A 69 -0.14 9.52 -12.76
C GLY A 69 0.75 9.72 -13.97
N SER A 70 1.93 9.13 -13.87
CA SER A 70 2.90 9.05 -14.96
C SER A 70 3.35 7.60 -15.14
N VAL A 71 3.29 7.06 -16.36
CA VAL A 71 3.84 5.75 -16.71
C VAL A 71 5.15 5.94 -17.49
N SER A 72 6.17 5.15 -17.16
CA SER A 72 7.38 5.04 -17.95
C SER A 72 7.20 3.99 -19.06
N ASP A 73 7.71 4.30 -20.24
CA ASP A 73 7.69 3.42 -21.40
C ASP A 73 8.89 2.46 -21.41
N ASN A 74 8.78 1.43 -22.25
CA ASN A 74 9.88 0.51 -22.54
C ASN A 74 10.51 0.88 -23.89
N PHE A 75 11.76 0.46 -24.12
CA PHE A 75 12.49 0.76 -25.37
C PHE A 75 11.73 0.37 -26.65
N ASN A 76 10.96 -0.71 -26.61
CA ASN A 76 10.21 -1.24 -27.76
C ASN A 76 8.78 -0.70 -27.87
N GLU A 77 8.24 -0.11 -26.80
CA GLU A 77 6.84 0.33 -26.71
C GLU A 77 6.79 1.73 -26.10
N ARG A 78 7.00 2.74 -26.94
CA ARG A 78 6.95 4.14 -26.53
C ARG A 78 5.50 4.59 -26.35
N ILE A 79 5.22 5.17 -25.19
CA ILE A 79 3.91 5.76 -24.87
C ILE A 79 4.01 7.27 -25.09
N GLU A 80 3.20 7.81 -26.00
CA GLU A 80 3.17 9.25 -26.28
C GLU A 80 2.63 10.06 -25.08
N GLN A 81 1.56 9.58 -24.46
CA GLN A 81 0.94 10.20 -23.28
C GLN A 81 1.41 9.51 -22.00
N LYS A 82 2.58 9.90 -21.50
CA LYS A 82 3.13 9.34 -20.25
C LYS A 82 2.35 9.80 -19.02
N ILE A 83 1.76 10.98 -19.05
CA ILE A 83 1.02 11.57 -17.92
C ILE A 83 -0.48 11.50 -18.22
N PHE A 84 -1.26 11.02 -17.26
CA PHE A 84 -2.71 10.83 -17.39
C PHE A 84 -3.45 11.42 -16.20
N HIS A 85 -4.70 11.80 -16.44
CA HIS A 85 -5.68 12.24 -15.47
C HIS A 85 -7.02 11.61 -15.88
N CYS A 86 -7.40 10.52 -15.21
CA CYS A 86 -8.49 9.64 -15.64
C CYS A 86 -9.42 9.30 -14.48
N GLU A 87 -10.60 8.79 -14.81
CA GLU A 87 -11.58 8.25 -13.87
C GLU A 87 -11.60 6.73 -13.99
N ILE A 88 -11.64 6.03 -12.84
CA ILE A 88 -11.82 4.59 -12.77
C ILE A 88 -13.32 4.31 -12.96
N VAL A 89 -13.65 3.79 -14.13
CA VAL A 89 -15.00 3.29 -14.41
C VAL A 89 -15.11 1.87 -13.86
N VAL A 90 -15.69 1.72 -12.67
CA VAL A 90 -16.00 0.41 -12.10
C VAL A 90 -17.42 0.02 -12.48
N ASP A 91 -17.57 -1.11 -13.17
CA ASP A 91 -18.88 -1.73 -13.39
C ASP A 91 -19.41 -2.31 -12.06
N ALA A 92 -20.21 -1.50 -11.37
CA ALA A 92 -20.75 -1.85 -10.06
C ALA A 92 -21.63 -3.11 -10.08
N GLU A 93 -22.27 -3.46 -11.21
CA GLU A 93 -23.08 -4.67 -11.32
C GLU A 93 -22.21 -5.92 -11.42
N LYS A 94 -21.13 -5.84 -12.21
CA LYS A 94 -20.15 -6.92 -12.33
C LYS A 94 -19.44 -7.18 -11.01
N VAL A 95 -18.99 -6.13 -10.32
CA VAL A 95 -18.32 -6.25 -9.01
C VAL A 95 -19.26 -6.83 -7.96
N LYS A 96 -20.53 -6.41 -7.89
CA LYS A 96 -21.52 -7.02 -6.97
C LYS A 96 -21.76 -8.50 -7.25
N ARG A 97 -21.72 -8.92 -8.52
CA ARG A 97 -21.87 -10.34 -8.89
C ARG A 97 -20.65 -11.15 -8.45
N GLU A 98 -19.46 -10.59 -8.60
CA GLU A 98 -18.19 -11.18 -8.14
C GLU A 98 -18.13 -11.25 -6.61
N GLU A 99 -18.54 -10.18 -5.92
CA GLU A 99 -18.63 -10.12 -4.46
C GLU A 99 -19.58 -11.17 -3.87
N ARG A 100 -20.71 -11.42 -4.54
CA ARG A 100 -21.62 -12.51 -4.15
C ARG A 100 -21.02 -13.90 -4.34
N ALA A 101 -20.06 -14.04 -5.26
CA ALA A 101 -19.34 -15.28 -5.49
C ALA A 101 -18.10 -15.44 -4.59
N TYR A 102 -17.72 -14.40 -3.83
CA TYR A 102 -16.61 -14.50 -2.89
C TYR A 102 -16.90 -15.53 -1.82
N LYS A 103 -16.04 -16.54 -1.76
CA LYS A 103 -15.99 -17.48 -0.65
C LYS A 103 -15.32 -16.78 0.51
N LYS A 104 -15.91 -16.88 1.70
CA LYS A 104 -15.26 -16.43 2.93
C LYS A 104 -13.90 -17.11 3.02
N ILE A 105 -12.87 -16.35 3.40
CA ILE A 105 -11.55 -16.90 3.71
C ILE A 105 -11.80 -17.99 4.77
N PRO A 106 -11.39 -19.25 4.50
CA PRO A 106 -11.59 -20.31 5.48
C PRO A 106 -10.85 -19.92 6.75
N VAL A 107 -11.55 -19.97 7.88
CA VAL A 107 -10.94 -19.77 9.18
C VAL A 107 -10.07 -21.00 9.44
N ILE A 108 -8.75 -20.83 9.30
CA ILE A 108 -7.76 -21.93 9.42
C ILE A 108 -7.72 -22.46 10.86
N THR A 109 -8.08 -21.62 11.82
CA THR A 109 -8.08 -21.94 13.25
C THR A 109 -9.28 -21.28 13.89
N ASP A 110 -10.36 -22.04 14.05
CA ASP A 110 -11.54 -21.61 14.77
C ASP A 110 -11.24 -21.78 16.27
N PHE A 111 -11.08 -20.67 17.00
CA PHE A 111 -10.88 -20.69 18.46
C PHE A 111 -12.23 -20.67 19.21
N THR A 112 -13.31 -20.86 18.46
CA THR A 112 -14.68 -20.85 18.94
C THR A 112 -15.11 -22.28 19.27
N ASP A 113 -15.66 -22.47 20.48
CA ASP A 113 -16.23 -23.77 20.90
C ASP A 113 -17.60 -24.03 20.25
N GLU A 114 -18.18 -25.22 20.42
CA GLU A 114 -19.50 -25.60 19.84
C GLU A 114 -20.64 -24.62 20.24
N ASP A 115 -20.50 -23.92 21.36
CA ASP A 115 -21.42 -22.90 21.88
C ASP A 115 -21.12 -21.45 21.41
N GLY A 116 -20.15 -21.24 20.52
CA GLY A 116 -19.86 -19.91 19.96
C GLY A 116 -19.07 -18.96 20.88
N ASN A 117 -18.52 -19.47 21.98
CA ASN A 117 -17.68 -18.70 22.90
C ASN A 117 -16.21 -18.70 22.45
N ASP A 118 -15.58 -17.53 22.46
CA ASP A 118 -14.16 -17.34 22.14
C ASP A 118 -13.26 -17.92 23.26
N ARG A 119 -12.68 -19.11 23.02
CA ARG A 119 -11.76 -19.78 23.95
C ARG A 119 -10.30 -19.54 23.61
N MET A 120 -9.98 -18.55 22.75
CA MET A 120 -8.61 -18.26 22.33
C MET A 120 -7.64 -18.13 23.49
N LYS A 121 -8.02 -17.44 24.57
CA LYS A 121 -7.16 -17.27 25.75
C LYS A 121 -6.87 -18.58 26.47
N GLU A 122 -7.86 -19.45 26.60
CA GLU A 122 -7.72 -20.73 27.30
C GLU A 122 -6.85 -21.70 26.49
N THR A 123 -7.10 -21.81 25.18
CA THR A 123 -6.33 -22.67 24.27
C THR A 123 -4.86 -22.22 24.18
N VAL A 124 -4.61 -20.90 24.12
CA VAL A 124 -3.25 -20.36 24.14
C VAL A 124 -2.56 -20.62 25.49
N GLN A 125 -3.25 -20.46 26.61
CA GLN A 125 -2.69 -20.76 27.93
C GLN A 125 -2.42 -22.25 28.14
N ALA A 126 -3.29 -23.14 27.66
CA ALA A 126 -3.11 -24.58 27.72
C ALA A 126 -1.88 -25.01 26.90
N ASN A 127 -1.75 -24.49 25.67
CA ASN A 127 -0.56 -24.73 24.85
C ASN A 127 0.72 -24.19 25.50
N TYR A 128 0.68 -23.00 26.08
CA TYR A 128 1.82 -22.43 26.80
C TYR A 128 2.26 -23.33 27.98
N ARG A 129 1.31 -23.84 28.77
CA ARG A 129 1.62 -24.76 29.88
C ARG A 129 2.19 -26.07 29.37
N ARG A 130 1.57 -26.67 28.35
CA ARG A 130 2.02 -27.92 27.75
C ARG A 130 3.46 -27.82 27.23
N ILE A 131 3.76 -26.79 26.43
CA ILE A 131 5.12 -26.57 25.91
C ILE A 131 6.12 -26.40 27.05
N LYS A 132 5.74 -25.70 28.12
CA LYS A 132 6.63 -25.49 29.28
C LYS A 132 6.90 -26.78 30.05
N GLU A 133 5.91 -27.67 30.15
CA GLU A 133 6.07 -29.00 30.75
C GLU A 133 6.90 -29.93 29.87
N GLU A 134 6.63 -29.98 28.57
CA GLU A 134 7.40 -30.74 27.58
C GLU A 134 8.88 -30.30 27.58
N VAL A 135 9.16 -28.99 27.59
CA VAL A 135 10.53 -28.48 27.66
C VAL A 135 11.21 -28.86 28.97
N LYS A 136 10.51 -28.83 30.10
CA LYS A 136 11.08 -29.29 31.38
C LYS A 136 11.40 -30.78 31.34
N GLN A 137 10.52 -31.58 30.76
CA GLN A 137 10.73 -33.02 30.61
C GLN A 137 11.93 -33.30 29.71
N ILE A 138 12.03 -32.64 28.55
CA ILE A 138 13.20 -32.75 27.65
C ILE A 138 14.48 -32.36 28.39
N VAL A 139 14.48 -31.27 29.15
CA VAL A 139 15.65 -30.86 29.93
C VAL A 139 16.01 -31.91 30.97
N GLN A 140 15.04 -32.50 31.66
CA GLN A 140 15.29 -33.54 32.65
C GLN A 140 15.85 -34.82 32.00
N GLU A 141 15.22 -35.29 30.92
CA GLU A 141 15.69 -36.45 30.14
C GLU A 141 17.09 -36.22 29.59
N GLU A 142 17.40 -35.01 29.10
CA GLU A 142 18.74 -34.66 28.64
C GLU A 142 19.76 -34.58 29.77
N LEU A 143 19.39 -34.06 30.95
CA LEU A 143 20.26 -34.07 32.12
C LEU A 143 20.55 -35.52 32.60
N GLU A 144 19.54 -36.40 32.58
CA GLU A 144 19.70 -37.82 32.91
C GLU A 144 20.56 -38.55 31.85
N ARG A 145 20.37 -38.25 30.56
CA ARG A 145 21.19 -38.77 29.47
C ARG A 145 22.66 -38.35 29.59
N ILE A 146 22.91 -37.06 29.86
CA ILE A 146 24.26 -36.52 30.08
C ILE A 146 24.89 -37.10 31.35
N ALA A 147 24.10 -37.37 32.39
CA ALA A 147 24.57 -38.04 33.61
C ALA A 147 24.88 -39.53 33.41
N GLY A 148 24.24 -40.19 32.44
CA GLY A 148 24.48 -41.59 32.10
C GLY A 148 25.67 -41.82 31.15
N ASP A 149 26.14 -40.79 30.45
CA ASP A 149 27.20 -40.88 29.45
C ASP A 149 28.55 -40.37 30.01
N ASP A 150 29.52 -41.28 30.15
CA ASP A 150 30.85 -40.97 30.69
C ASP A 150 31.62 -39.92 29.86
N ASN A 151 31.28 -39.72 28.58
CA ASN A 151 31.87 -38.69 27.74
C ASN A 151 31.21 -37.31 27.90
N LEU A 152 30.03 -37.18 28.51
CA LEU A 152 29.28 -35.92 28.59
C LEU A 152 29.09 -35.41 30.03
N LYS A 153 29.32 -36.25 31.04
CA LYS A 153 29.22 -35.92 32.48
C LYS A 153 29.93 -34.63 32.90
N TYR A 154 31.04 -34.26 32.26
CA TYR A 154 31.79 -33.06 32.60
C TYR A 154 31.04 -31.74 32.30
N LEU A 155 29.96 -31.80 31.51
CA LEU A 155 29.11 -30.65 31.18
C LEU A 155 28.07 -30.33 32.27
N LEU A 156 27.80 -31.27 33.18
CA LEU A 156 26.98 -31.01 34.36
C LEU A 156 27.84 -30.22 35.36
N GLN A 157 27.70 -28.90 35.38
CA GLN A 157 28.37 -28.07 36.37
C GLN A 157 27.95 -28.49 37.78
N GLN A 158 28.87 -29.12 38.51
CA GLN A 158 28.79 -29.23 39.96
C GLN A 158 28.83 -27.81 40.54
N LYS A 159 27.73 -27.41 41.17
CA LYS A 159 27.72 -26.28 42.09
C LYS A 159 27.99 -26.78 43.50
#